data_AF-A0A1H6K0D5-F1
#
_entry.id   AF-A0A1H6K0D5-F1
#
_cell.length_a   1.000
_cell.length_b   1.000
_cell.length_c   1.000
_cell.angle_alpha   90.00
_cell.angle_beta   90.00
_cell.angle_gamma   90.00
#
_symmetry.space_group_name_H-M   'P 1'
#
loop_
_entity.id
_entity.type
_entity.pdbx_description
1 polymer ?
#
loop_
_entity_poly.entity_id
_entity_poly.type
_entity_poly.pdbx_seq_one_letter_code
_entity_poly.pdbx_strand_id
1 'polypeptide(L)'
;MSKMPFKQDAFDNFINDISSSKTMPLLNYQDFEESLMASKIQSLLFIQDGVWYSLIRVIDIKNINKFKQQVNNSYLLKNTYYSISAMAGNIMNDYLKKTWTRLFAMLLLLFAITLWFAYKDKNRIWIVLPVFSGVLISLSFQALLGNSINIFHLLSLLLVIGLGFDYSLFFNYENNKMIQLSNSTHAITISAITTIMTFSVLAFSDVNVLSSIGQIVVIGVFACFIIAKFISTPTNKYE
;
A
#
# COMPACT_ATOMS: atom_id res chain seq x y z
N MET A 1 39.90 16.13 -47.06
CA MET A 1 39.50 15.58 -45.75
C MET A 1 40.40 16.08 -44.61
N SER A 2 40.65 17.40 -44.47
CA SER A 2 41.68 17.96 -43.56
C SER A 2 41.13 18.73 -42.34
N LYS A 3 39.85 18.55 -41.96
CA LYS A 3 39.23 19.30 -40.85
C LYS A 3 38.31 18.45 -39.97
N MET A 4 38.75 17.24 -39.62
CA MET A 4 38.13 16.48 -38.53
C MET A 4 39.11 16.43 -37.34
N PRO A 5 38.65 16.56 -36.09
CA PRO A 5 39.51 16.64 -34.90
C PRO A 5 40.12 15.29 -34.48
N PHE A 6 40.09 14.29 -35.35
CA PHE A 6 40.59 12.96 -35.09
C PHE A 6 42.02 12.80 -35.60
N LYS A 7 42.83 11.99 -34.92
CA LYS A 7 44.14 11.57 -35.43
C LYS A 7 43.93 10.84 -36.77
N GLN A 8 44.86 11.02 -37.71
CA GLN A 8 44.74 10.47 -39.08
C GLN A 8 44.49 8.95 -39.08
N ASP A 9 45.11 8.23 -38.13
CA ASP A 9 45.06 6.77 -38.06
C ASP A 9 44.08 6.24 -36.98
N ALA A 10 43.23 7.11 -36.42
CA ALA A 10 42.37 6.76 -35.27
C ALA A 10 41.40 5.60 -35.55
N PHE A 11 41.09 5.34 -36.82
CA PHE A 11 40.12 4.35 -37.26
C PHE A 11 40.74 3.16 -38.00
N ASP A 12 42.06 3.14 -38.18
CA ASP A 12 42.72 2.11 -38.98
C ASP A 12 42.51 0.71 -38.38
N ASN A 13 42.60 0.59 -37.05
CA ASN A 13 42.29 -0.66 -36.34
C ASN A 13 40.86 -1.13 -36.61
N PHE A 14 39.88 -0.22 -36.55
CA PHE A 14 38.49 -0.54 -36.82
C PHE A 14 38.25 -0.98 -38.27
N ILE A 15 38.90 -0.32 -39.24
CA ILE A 15 38.81 -0.69 -40.67
C ILE A 15 39.47 -2.04 -40.94
N ASN A 16 40.60 -2.32 -40.29
CA ASN A 16 41.28 -3.61 -40.34
C ASN A 16 40.44 -4.73 -39.71
N ASP A 17 39.78 -4.45 -38.59
CA ASP A 17 38.87 -5.38 -37.92
C ASP A 17 37.64 -5.70 -38.78
N ILE A 18 37.02 -4.70 -39.41
CA ILE A 18 35.91 -4.92 -40.37
C ILE A 18 36.37 -5.77 -41.55
N SER A 19 37.56 -5.51 -42.08
CA SER A 19 38.08 -6.24 -43.23
C SER A 19 38.35 -7.70 -42.86
N SER A 20 38.87 -7.94 -41.65
CA SER A 20 39.10 -9.28 -41.10
C SER A 20 37.79 -10.00 -40.77
N SER A 21 36.76 -9.29 -40.28
CA SER A 21 35.48 -9.90 -39.91
C SER A 21 34.73 -10.49 -41.09
N LYS A 22 34.93 -9.97 -42.31
CA LYS A 22 34.29 -10.49 -43.53
C LYS A 22 34.73 -11.90 -43.88
N THR A 23 35.91 -12.31 -43.43
CA THR A 23 36.47 -13.65 -43.69
C THR A 23 36.33 -14.60 -42.51
N MET A 24 35.74 -14.15 -41.39
CA MET A 24 35.55 -14.98 -40.21
C MET A 24 34.41 -15.99 -40.39
N PRO A 25 34.48 -17.16 -39.72
CA PRO A 25 33.38 -18.10 -39.70
C PRO A 25 32.14 -17.50 -39.00
N LEU A 26 30.97 -18.06 -39.32
CA LEU A 26 29.71 -17.70 -38.65
C LEU A 26 29.79 -18.03 -37.15
N LEU A 27 29.32 -17.10 -36.32
CA LEU A 27 29.28 -17.27 -34.87
C LEU A 27 28.25 -18.32 -34.47
N ASN A 28 28.67 -19.23 -33.61
CA ASN A 28 27.87 -20.27 -32.99
C ASN A 28 27.64 -19.96 -31.50
N TYR A 29 26.69 -20.68 -30.88
CA TYR A 29 26.38 -20.52 -29.47
C TYR A 29 27.60 -20.72 -28.55
N GLN A 30 28.49 -21.65 -28.90
CA GLN A 30 29.73 -21.93 -28.15
C GLN A 30 30.71 -20.75 -28.16
N ASP A 31 30.75 -19.96 -29.24
CA ASP A 31 31.61 -18.78 -29.32
C ASP A 31 31.18 -17.68 -28.33
N PHE A 32 29.91 -17.70 -27.91
CA PHE A 32 29.39 -16.76 -26.92
C PHE A 32 29.65 -17.20 -25.48
N GLU A 33 29.88 -18.48 -25.21
CA GLU A 33 30.16 -18.99 -23.84
C GLU A 33 31.46 -18.42 -23.28
N GLU A 34 32.45 -18.19 -24.15
CA GLU A 34 33.73 -17.57 -23.77
C GLU A 34 33.68 -16.03 -23.73
N SER A 35 32.57 -15.44 -24.18
CA SER A 35 32.40 -13.98 -24.24
C SER A 35 31.84 -13.40 -22.93
N LEU A 36 32.08 -12.10 -22.71
CA LEU A 36 31.43 -11.35 -21.63
C LEU A 36 29.89 -11.31 -21.72
N MET A 37 29.32 -11.67 -22.88
CA MET A 37 27.89 -11.74 -23.12
C MET A 37 27.28 -13.13 -22.83
N ALA A 38 28.11 -14.12 -22.44
CA ALA A 38 27.68 -15.48 -22.15
C ALA A 38 26.49 -15.52 -21.19
N SER A 39 26.63 -14.86 -20.03
CA SER A 39 25.61 -14.85 -18.98
C SER A 39 24.28 -14.23 -19.45
N LYS A 40 24.35 -13.18 -20.26
CA LYS A 40 23.18 -12.50 -20.80
C LYS A 40 22.48 -13.36 -21.85
N ILE A 41 23.24 -13.98 -22.75
CA ILE A 41 22.69 -14.86 -23.79
C ILE A 41 22.11 -16.13 -23.17
N GLN A 42 22.81 -16.78 -22.25
CA GLN A 42 22.32 -17.95 -21.51
C GLN A 42 21.03 -17.66 -20.74
N SER A 43 20.86 -16.44 -20.20
CA SER A 43 19.62 -16.04 -19.54
C SER A 43 18.44 -15.82 -20.49
N LEU A 44 18.70 -15.61 -21.79
CA LEU A 44 17.71 -15.28 -22.81
C LEU A 44 17.50 -16.40 -23.83
N LEU A 45 18.43 -17.34 -23.96
CA LEU A 45 18.42 -18.43 -24.91
C LEU A 45 19.03 -19.67 -24.24
N PHE A 46 18.23 -20.70 -24.04
CA PHE A 46 18.65 -21.94 -23.39
C PHE A 46 18.02 -23.16 -24.06
N ILE A 47 18.65 -24.31 -23.89
CA ILE A 47 18.18 -25.58 -24.45
C ILE A 47 17.57 -26.42 -23.33
N GLN A 48 16.39 -26.96 -23.56
CA GLN A 48 15.77 -27.96 -22.68
C GLN A 48 15.17 -29.07 -23.55
N ASP A 49 15.48 -30.33 -23.25
CA ASP A 49 15.02 -31.52 -24.00
C ASP A 49 15.31 -31.45 -25.52
N GLY A 50 16.46 -30.87 -25.90
CA GLY A 50 16.87 -30.72 -27.31
C GLY A 50 16.14 -29.62 -28.07
N VAL A 51 15.28 -28.84 -27.40
CA VAL A 51 14.54 -27.72 -27.98
C VAL A 51 15.13 -26.40 -27.48
N TRP A 52 15.29 -25.45 -28.39
CA TRP A 52 15.75 -24.09 -28.06
C TRP A 52 14.59 -23.24 -27.55
N TYR A 53 14.76 -22.66 -26.38
CA TYR A 53 13.83 -21.70 -25.77
C TYR A 53 14.49 -20.34 -25.69
N SER A 54 13.73 -19.29 -26.02
CA SER A 54 14.19 -17.91 -25.83
C SER A 54 13.19 -17.09 -25.02
N LEU A 55 13.70 -16.33 -24.06
CA LEU A 55 12.94 -15.38 -23.27
C LEU A 55 13.00 -14.01 -23.91
N ILE A 56 11.91 -13.60 -24.56
CA ILE A 56 11.80 -12.29 -25.20
C ILE A 56 10.91 -11.40 -24.34
N ARG A 57 11.48 -10.32 -23.82
CA ARG A 57 10.70 -9.28 -23.14
C ARG A 57 10.11 -8.33 -24.16
N VAL A 58 8.79 -8.29 -24.24
CA VAL A 58 8.07 -7.27 -25.03
C VAL A 58 7.96 -6.00 -24.18
N ILE A 59 8.51 -4.90 -24.70
CA ILE A 59 8.47 -3.56 -24.10
C ILE A 59 7.64 -2.62 -24.97
N ASP A 60 7.20 -1.49 -24.40
CA ASP A 60 6.43 -0.43 -25.08
C ASP A 60 5.07 -0.87 -25.67
N ILE A 61 4.31 -1.67 -24.90
CA ILE A 61 2.96 -2.07 -25.31
C ILE A 61 1.98 -0.91 -25.09
N LYS A 62 1.66 -0.17 -26.16
CA LYS A 62 0.70 0.95 -26.12
C LYS A 62 -0.74 0.54 -25.80
N ASN A 63 -1.17 -0.66 -26.20
CA ASN A 63 -2.53 -1.16 -25.95
C ASN A 63 -2.51 -2.66 -25.64
N ILE A 64 -2.64 -2.99 -24.36
CA ILE A 64 -2.56 -4.37 -23.85
C ILE A 64 -3.70 -5.26 -24.38
N ASN A 65 -4.87 -4.69 -24.67
CA ASN A 65 -6.05 -5.46 -25.10
C ASN A 65 -5.90 -5.92 -26.56
N LYS A 66 -5.46 -5.03 -27.46
CA LYS A 66 -5.15 -5.40 -28.85
C LYS A 66 -4.02 -6.42 -28.92
N PHE A 67 -3.00 -6.25 -28.09
CA PHE A 67 -1.88 -7.19 -28.00
C PHE A 67 -2.35 -8.59 -27.55
N LYS A 68 -3.17 -8.69 -26.50
CA LYS A 68 -3.76 -9.97 -26.06
C LYS A 68 -4.61 -10.63 -27.15
N GLN A 69 -5.36 -9.85 -27.91
CA GLN A 69 -6.17 -10.37 -29.02
C GLN A 69 -5.30 -10.95 -30.16
N GLN A 70 -4.20 -10.28 -30.50
CA GLN A 70 -3.24 -10.78 -31.51
C GLN A 70 -2.50 -12.04 -31.05
N VAL A 71 -2.09 -12.09 -29.77
CA VAL A 71 -1.49 -13.29 -29.17
C VAL A 71 -2.46 -14.48 -29.21
N ASN A 72 -3.74 -14.26 -28.86
CA ASN A 72 -4.75 -15.32 -28.86
C ASN A 72 -5.09 -15.84 -30.28
N ASN A 73 -4.92 -15.01 -31.31
CA ASN A 73 -5.20 -15.37 -32.69
C ASN A 73 -4.04 -16.13 -33.38
N SER A 74 -2.85 -16.14 -32.78
CA SER A 74 -1.69 -16.87 -33.31
C SER A 74 -1.45 -18.15 -32.52
N TYR A 75 -1.54 -19.31 -33.19
CA TYR A 75 -1.36 -20.63 -32.57
C TYR A 75 -0.01 -20.77 -31.84
N LEU A 76 1.07 -20.20 -32.40
CA LEU A 76 2.40 -20.19 -31.80
C LEU A 76 2.48 -19.32 -30.54
N LEU A 77 1.94 -18.10 -30.58
CA LEU A 77 2.05 -17.16 -29.47
C LEU A 77 1.15 -17.56 -28.30
N LYS A 78 0.00 -18.19 -28.56
CA LYS A 78 -0.94 -18.64 -27.53
C LYS A 78 -0.32 -19.66 -26.56
N ASN A 79 0.54 -20.54 -27.04
CA ASN A 79 1.17 -21.59 -26.21
C ASN A 79 2.52 -21.17 -25.61
N THR A 80 3.14 -20.08 -26.09
CA THR A 80 4.46 -19.64 -25.63
C THR A 80 4.41 -18.34 -24.83
N TYR A 81 3.31 -17.60 -24.88
CA TYR A 81 3.14 -16.35 -24.14
C TYR A 81 2.71 -16.60 -22.70
N TYR A 82 3.63 -16.37 -21.75
CA TYR A 82 3.34 -16.35 -20.32
C TYR A 82 3.47 -14.92 -19.77
N SER A 83 2.34 -14.26 -19.51
CA SER A 83 2.33 -12.92 -18.93
C SER A 83 2.53 -12.95 -17.41
N ILE A 84 3.78 -12.74 -16.97
CA ILE A 84 4.13 -12.64 -15.55
C ILE A 84 3.34 -11.50 -14.86
N SER A 85 3.13 -10.37 -15.55
CA SER A 85 2.39 -9.21 -15.01
C SER A 85 0.90 -9.47 -14.81
N ALA A 86 0.25 -10.27 -15.66
CA ALA A 86 -1.17 -10.58 -15.52
C ALA A 86 -1.43 -11.64 -14.43
N MET A 87 -0.52 -12.61 -14.25
CA MET A 87 -0.58 -13.54 -13.13
C MET A 87 -0.29 -12.84 -11.80
N ALA A 88 0.76 -12.01 -11.73
CA ALA A 88 1.05 -11.23 -10.53
C ALA A 88 -0.11 -10.28 -10.17
N GLY A 89 -0.73 -9.64 -11.17
CA GLY A 89 -1.89 -8.75 -10.96
C GLY A 89 -3.14 -9.47 -10.45
N ASN A 90 -3.48 -10.63 -11.01
CA ASN A 90 -4.65 -11.40 -10.55
C ASN A 90 -4.41 -12.07 -9.19
N ILE A 91 -3.22 -12.62 -8.98
CA ILE A 91 -2.82 -13.22 -7.70
C ILE A 91 -2.80 -12.15 -6.60
N MET A 92 -2.21 -10.98 -6.85
CA MET A 92 -2.20 -9.87 -5.90
C MET A 92 -3.61 -9.36 -5.61
N ASN A 93 -4.47 -9.18 -6.62
CA ASN A 93 -5.84 -8.70 -6.40
C ASN A 93 -6.71 -9.70 -5.62
N ASP A 94 -6.57 -11.01 -5.89
CA ASP A 94 -7.29 -12.04 -5.14
C ASP A 94 -6.75 -12.19 -3.71
N TYR A 95 -5.44 -12.05 -3.50
CA TYR A 95 -4.86 -12.00 -2.16
C TYR A 95 -5.28 -10.75 -1.41
N LEU A 96 -5.29 -9.58 -2.05
CA LEU A 96 -5.75 -8.34 -1.42
C LEU A 96 -7.22 -8.44 -1.05
N LYS A 97 -8.11 -8.91 -1.94
CA LYS A 97 -9.53 -9.11 -1.61
C LYS A 97 -9.73 -10.11 -0.47
N LYS A 98 -9.10 -11.28 -0.52
CA LYS A 98 -9.25 -12.29 0.55
C LYS A 98 -8.67 -11.80 1.88
N THR A 99 -7.52 -11.14 1.86
CA THR A 99 -6.88 -10.60 3.07
C THR A 99 -7.72 -9.49 3.68
N TRP A 100 -8.27 -8.60 2.85
CA TRP A 100 -9.19 -7.57 3.31
C TRP A 100 -10.45 -8.14 3.94
N THR A 101 -11.10 -9.13 3.31
CA THR A 101 -12.29 -9.76 3.90
C THR A 101 -11.97 -10.44 5.23
N ARG A 102 -10.80 -11.07 5.38
CA ARG A 102 -10.35 -11.66 6.65
C ARG A 102 -10.05 -10.62 7.72
N LEU A 103 -9.37 -9.52 7.37
CA LEU A 103 -9.08 -8.44 8.31
C LEU A 103 -10.36 -7.74 8.75
N PHE A 104 -11.30 -7.50 7.83
CA PHE A 104 -12.60 -6.94 8.14
C PHE A 104 -13.42 -7.88 9.02
N ALA A 105 -13.39 -9.18 8.74
CA ALA A 105 -14.03 -10.19 9.57
C ALA A 105 -13.41 -10.27 10.97
N MET A 106 -12.07 -10.24 11.09
CA MET A 106 -11.38 -10.21 12.38
C MET A 106 -11.71 -8.95 13.18
N LEU A 107 -11.74 -7.78 12.53
CA LEU A 107 -12.15 -6.52 13.17
C LEU A 107 -13.60 -6.60 13.66
N LEU A 108 -14.51 -7.14 12.85
CA LEU A 108 -15.92 -7.32 13.19
C LEU A 108 -16.13 -8.34 14.31
N LEU A 109 -15.31 -9.39 14.37
CA LEU A 109 -15.34 -10.42 15.40
C LEU A 109 -14.80 -9.86 16.72
N LEU A 110 -13.69 -9.11 16.67
CA LEU A 110 -13.14 -8.40 17.82
C LEU A 110 -14.16 -7.38 18.35
N PHE A 111 -14.84 -6.66 17.45
CA PHE A 111 -15.95 -5.77 17.77
C PHE A 111 -17.13 -6.49 18.44
N ALA A 112 -17.57 -7.63 17.91
CA ALA A 112 -18.64 -8.43 18.50
C ALA A 112 -18.26 -8.95 19.90
N ILE A 113 -17.00 -9.35 20.10
CA ILE A 113 -16.47 -9.78 21.40
C ILE A 113 -16.45 -8.59 22.37
N THR A 114 -15.93 -7.44 21.97
CA THR A 114 -15.92 -6.23 22.81
C THR A 114 -17.34 -5.81 23.18
N LEU A 115 -18.29 -5.85 22.24
CA LEU A 115 -19.70 -5.59 22.50
C LEU A 115 -20.32 -6.61 23.45
N TRP A 116 -20.02 -7.90 23.29
CA TRP A 116 -20.53 -8.94 24.18
C TRP A 116 -20.01 -8.74 25.61
N PHE A 117 -18.72 -8.46 25.77
CA PHE A 117 -18.16 -8.12 27.09
C PHE A 117 -18.71 -6.80 27.64
N ALA A 118 -19.03 -5.83 26.78
CA ALA A 118 -19.67 -4.59 27.18
C ALA A 118 -21.16 -4.77 27.55
N TYR A 119 -21.86 -5.72 26.93
CA TYR A 119 -23.27 -5.98 27.22
C TYR A 119 -23.49 -6.55 28.63
N LYS A 120 -22.48 -7.22 29.19
CA LYS A 120 -22.52 -7.72 30.58
C LYS A 120 -22.45 -6.61 31.63
N ASP A 121 -21.99 -5.42 31.26
CA ASP A 121 -21.76 -4.32 32.20
C ASP A 121 -22.04 -2.99 31.49
N LYS A 122 -23.22 -2.40 31.74
CA LYS A 122 -23.72 -1.21 31.02
C LYS A 122 -22.73 -0.04 31.03
N ASN A 123 -21.83 0.03 32.01
CA ASN A 123 -20.80 1.06 32.10
C ASN A 123 -19.73 0.94 31.00
N ARG A 124 -19.47 -0.27 30.49
CA ARG A 124 -18.46 -0.53 29.45
C ARG A 124 -18.90 -0.12 28.05
N ILE A 125 -20.21 -0.11 27.78
CA ILE A 125 -20.75 0.35 26.49
C ILE A 125 -20.35 1.81 26.23
N TRP A 126 -20.39 2.65 27.26
CA TRP A 126 -20.02 4.06 27.17
C TRP A 126 -18.53 4.30 26.87
N ILE A 127 -17.67 3.32 27.16
CA ILE A 127 -16.23 3.41 26.85
C ILE A 127 -15.97 2.99 25.40
N VAL A 128 -16.69 2.01 24.88
CA VAL A 128 -16.45 1.44 23.55
C VAL A 128 -17.10 2.26 22.45
N LEU A 129 -18.24 2.89 22.74
CA LEU A 129 -19.04 3.60 21.75
C LEU A 129 -18.30 4.77 21.05
N PRO A 130 -17.57 5.67 21.78
CA PRO A 130 -16.79 6.72 21.14
C PRO A 130 -15.70 6.18 20.22
N VAL A 131 -14.95 5.17 20.67
CA VAL A 131 -13.86 4.56 19.91
C VAL A 131 -14.37 3.98 18.59
N PHE A 132 -15.46 3.22 18.66
CA PHE A 132 -16.03 2.59 17.48
C PHE A 132 -16.60 3.63 16.51
N SER A 133 -17.28 4.65 17.02
CA SER A 133 -17.81 5.72 16.18
C SER A 133 -16.71 6.48 15.44
N GLY A 134 -15.56 6.76 16.08
CA GLY A 134 -14.43 7.42 15.40
C GLY A 134 -13.79 6.55 14.33
N VAL A 135 -13.66 5.24 14.57
CA VAL A 135 -13.21 4.28 13.55
C VAL A 135 -14.17 4.22 12.37
N LEU A 136 -15.48 4.13 12.62
CA LEU A 136 -16.49 4.10 11.55
C LEU A 136 -16.53 5.41 10.76
N ILE A 137 -16.48 6.56 11.42
CA ILE A 137 -16.54 7.87 10.77
C ILE A 137 -15.29 8.08 9.91
N SER A 138 -14.09 7.75 10.41
CA SER A 138 -12.85 7.87 9.64
C SER A 138 -12.81 6.92 8.43
N LEU A 139 -13.26 5.67 8.60
CA LEU A 139 -13.40 4.72 7.49
C LEU A 139 -14.43 5.19 6.45
N SER A 140 -15.58 5.68 6.90
CA SER A 140 -16.64 6.17 6.02
C SER A 140 -16.16 7.38 5.22
N PHE A 141 -15.45 8.31 5.86
CA PHE A 141 -14.84 9.44 5.18
C PHE A 141 -13.86 9.00 4.09
N GLN A 142 -13.00 8.03 4.38
CA GLN A 142 -12.05 7.53 3.39
C GLN A 142 -12.73 6.79 2.24
N ALA A 143 -13.80 6.04 2.53
CA ALA A 143 -14.60 5.38 1.51
C ALA A 143 -15.32 6.40 0.59
N LEU A 144 -15.80 7.52 1.15
CA LEU A 144 -16.43 8.61 0.38
C LEU A 144 -15.44 9.32 -0.56
N LEU A 145 -14.18 9.42 -0.16
CA LEU A 145 -13.10 9.93 -1.03
C LEU A 145 -12.70 8.95 -2.14
N GLY A 146 -13.24 7.73 -2.16
CA GLY A 146 -12.91 6.70 -3.15
C GLY A 146 -11.51 6.10 -2.97
N ASN A 147 -10.90 6.30 -1.81
CA ASN A 147 -9.54 5.86 -1.55
C ASN A 147 -9.49 4.38 -1.15
N SER A 148 -8.57 3.64 -1.76
CA SER A 148 -8.28 2.25 -1.41
C SER A 148 -7.65 2.16 -0.01
N ILE A 149 -8.25 1.41 0.92
CA ILE A 149 -7.66 1.18 2.25
C ILE A 149 -6.33 0.43 2.09
N ASN A 150 -5.28 0.92 2.75
CA ASN A 150 -3.96 0.27 2.73
C ASN A 150 -3.54 -0.05 4.18
N ILE A 151 -2.45 -0.78 4.35
CA ILE A 151 -1.84 -1.09 5.64
C ILE A 151 -1.58 0.16 6.49
N PHE A 152 -1.23 1.28 5.86
CA PHE A 152 -1.06 2.58 6.55
C PHE A 152 -2.38 3.12 7.12
N HIS A 153 -3.50 2.86 6.44
CA HIS A 153 -4.81 3.24 6.95
C HIS A 153 -5.16 2.39 8.18
N LEU A 154 -4.87 1.09 8.13
CA LEU A 154 -5.06 0.18 9.26
C LEU A 154 -4.19 0.57 10.46
N LEU A 155 -2.93 0.94 10.23
CA LEU A 155 -2.03 1.43 11.28
C LEU A 155 -2.55 2.73 11.91
N SER A 156 -3.08 3.63 11.09
CA SER A 156 -3.70 4.88 11.55
C SER A 156 -4.94 4.60 12.40
N LEU A 157 -5.77 3.64 11.99
CA LEU A 157 -6.93 3.22 12.78
C LEU A 157 -6.53 2.58 14.11
N LEU A 158 -5.44 1.81 14.15
CA LEU A 158 -4.91 1.28 15.41
C LEU A 158 -4.54 2.40 16.39
N LEU A 159 -3.95 3.49 15.87
CA LEU A 159 -3.63 4.68 16.65
C LEU A 159 -4.89 5.41 17.13
N VAL A 160 -5.91 5.57 16.27
CA VAL A 160 -7.22 6.13 16.65
C VAL A 160 -7.88 5.30 17.75
N ILE A 161 -7.79 3.97 17.69
CA ILE A 161 -8.35 3.08 18.70
C ILE A 161 -7.67 3.30 20.05
N GLY A 162 -6.34 3.34 20.08
CA GLY A 162 -5.58 3.59 21.32
C GLY A 162 -5.96 4.92 21.98
N LEU A 163 -5.90 6.00 21.21
CA LEU A 163 -6.26 7.34 21.70
C LEU A 163 -7.73 7.44 22.09
N GLY A 164 -8.62 6.80 21.33
CA GLY A 164 -10.04 6.77 21.64
C GLY A 164 -10.33 6.08 22.98
N PHE A 165 -9.65 4.97 23.27
CA PHE A 165 -9.76 4.30 24.56
C PHE A 165 -9.25 5.17 25.70
N ASP A 166 -8.12 5.87 25.51
CA ASP A 166 -7.60 6.80 26.51
C ASP A 166 -8.66 7.87 26.84
N TYR A 167 -9.20 8.55 25.82
CA TYR A 167 -10.25 9.57 26.04
C TYR A 167 -11.47 9.00 26.75
N SER A 168 -11.95 7.84 26.29
CA SER A 168 -13.16 7.23 26.83
C SER A 168 -12.99 6.75 28.27
N LEU A 169 -11.81 6.23 28.63
CA LEU A 169 -11.50 5.82 29.99
C LEU A 169 -11.38 7.02 30.92
N PHE A 170 -10.65 8.06 30.52
CA PHE A 170 -10.46 9.24 31.37
C PHE A 170 -11.76 10.01 31.60
N PHE A 171 -12.56 10.24 30.55
CA PHE A 171 -13.86 10.91 30.68
C PHE A 171 -14.88 10.09 31.50
N ASN A 172 -14.81 8.76 31.46
CA ASN A 172 -15.72 7.89 32.24
C ASN A 172 -15.26 7.71 33.70
N TYR A 173 -13.95 7.68 33.96
CA TYR A 173 -13.39 7.56 35.31
C TYR A 173 -13.74 8.77 36.19
N GLU A 174 -13.71 9.98 35.61
CA GLU A 174 -14.07 11.21 36.32
C GLU A 174 -15.55 11.25 36.75
N ASN A 175 -16.46 10.72 35.92
CA ASN A 175 -17.89 10.73 36.22
C ASN A 175 -18.25 9.86 37.44
N ASN A 176 -17.45 8.82 37.73
CA ASN A 176 -17.66 7.93 38.88
C ASN A 176 -17.00 8.41 40.18
N LYS A 177 -16.10 9.41 40.14
CA LYS A 177 -15.45 9.99 41.32
C LYS A 177 -15.60 11.51 41.31
N MET A 178 -16.72 11.98 41.87
CA MET A 178 -17.13 13.39 42.07
C MET A 178 -16.17 14.27 42.91
N ILE A 179 -14.86 13.97 43.03
CA ILE A 179 -13.96 14.66 43.98
C ILE A 179 -12.62 15.17 43.37
N GLN A 180 -12.28 14.90 42.10
CA GLN A 180 -11.05 15.48 41.48
C GLN A 180 -11.37 16.09 40.10
N LEU A 181 -11.99 17.28 40.13
CA LEU A 181 -13.02 17.69 39.16
C LEU A 181 -12.64 18.60 37.98
N SER A 182 -11.39 19.01 37.75
CA SER A 182 -11.12 20.03 36.71
C SER A 182 -9.85 19.86 35.89
N ASN A 183 -8.78 19.30 36.45
CA ASN A 183 -7.48 19.34 35.75
C ASN A 183 -7.34 18.28 34.65
N SER A 184 -8.02 17.13 34.76
CA SER A 184 -7.82 16.02 33.82
C SER A 184 -8.63 16.20 32.52
N THR A 185 -9.89 16.66 32.56
CA THR A 185 -10.62 17.08 31.33
C THR A 185 -9.85 18.11 30.48
N HIS A 186 -9.23 19.11 31.13
CA HIS A 186 -8.42 20.10 30.44
C HIS A 186 -7.16 19.48 29.83
N ALA A 187 -6.46 18.60 30.54
CA ALA A 187 -5.31 17.89 30.02
C ALA A 187 -5.66 17.00 28.80
N ILE A 188 -6.79 16.29 28.85
CA ILE A 188 -7.26 15.45 27.73
C ILE A 188 -7.63 16.31 26.53
N THR A 189 -8.29 17.45 26.76
CA THR A 189 -8.66 18.38 25.68
C THR A 189 -7.42 18.95 24.99
N ILE A 190 -6.40 19.35 25.77
CA ILE A 190 -5.12 19.85 25.22
C ILE A 190 -4.39 18.73 24.47
N SER A 191 -4.40 17.50 24.99
CA SER A 191 -3.84 16.32 24.31
C SER A 191 -4.53 16.05 22.96
N ALA A 192 -5.87 16.10 22.92
CA ALA A 192 -6.62 15.94 21.68
C ALA A 192 -6.33 17.07 20.68
N ILE A 193 -6.27 18.33 21.12
CA ILE A 193 -5.96 19.47 20.25
C ILE A 193 -4.54 19.35 19.66
N THR A 194 -3.54 19.04 20.48
CA THR A 194 -2.15 18.88 20.02
C THR A 194 -2.01 17.71 19.06
N THR A 195 -2.70 16.60 19.31
CA THR A 195 -2.79 15.46 18.39
C THR A 195 -3.41 15.87 17.06
N ILE A 196 -4.58 16.51 17.09
CA ILE A 196 -5.27 16.97 15.89
C ILE A 196 -4.38 17.93 15.09
N MET A 197 -3.72 18.89 15.74
CA MET A 197 -2.81 19.81 15.04
C MET A 197 -1.64 19.07 14.38
N THR A 198 -1.00 18.14 15.09
CA THR A 198 0.15 17.38 14.58
C THR A 198 -0.24 16.54 13.36
N PHE A 199 -1.35 15.80 13.46
CA PHE A 199 -1.82 14.96 12.36
C PHE A 199 -2.49 15.77 11.24
N SER A 200 -2.99 16.98 11.50
CA SER A 200 -3.48 17.88 10.45
C SER A 200 -2.36 18.35 9.55
N VAL A 201 -1.20 18.73 10.12
CA VAL A 201 -0.01 19.06 9.32
C VAL A 201 0.37 17.88 8.43
N LEU A 202 0.31 16.66 8.96
CA LEU A 202 0.55 15.44 8.19
C LEU A 202 -0.49 15.23 7.07
N ALA A 203 -1.76 15.53 7.34
CA ALA A 203 -2.86 15.41 6.39
C ALA A 203 -2.67 16.30 5.16
N PHE A 204 -2.02 17.45 5.32
CA PHE A 204 -1.68 18.40 4.24
C PHE A 204 -0.34 18.12 3.55
N SER A 205 0.33 17.01 3.87
CA SER A 205 1.59 16.64 3.21
C SER A 205 1.37 16.24 1.75
N ASP A 206 2.29 16.65 0.86
CA ASP A 206 2.33 16.18 -0.54
C ASP A 206 2.62 14.68 -0.66
N VAL A 207 3.14 14.06 0.39
CA VAL A 207 3.39 12.62 0.42
C VAL A 207 2.08 11.88 0.71
N ASN A 208 1.49 11.28 -0.33
CA ASN A 208 0.20 10.56 -0.27
C ASN A 208 0.02 9.64 0.94
N VAL A 209 1.08 8.93 1.35
CA VAL A 209 1.06 8.04 2.51
C VAL A 209 0.86 8.81 3.80
N LEU A 210 1.61 9.90 4.00
CA LEU A 210 1.52 10.75 5.20
C LEU A 210 0.18 11.50 5.25
N SER A 211 -0.29 12.00 4.11
CA SER A 211 -1.60 12.65 4.00
C SER A 211 -2.74 11.71 4.42
N SER A 212 -2.73 10.48 3.90
CA SER A 212 -3.76 9.48 4.23
C SER A 212 -3.77 9.10 5.72
N ILE A 213 -2.58 8.98 6.34
CA ILE A 213 -2.44 8.73 7.78
C ILE A 213 -3.02 9.90 8.56
N GLY A 214 -2.61 11.13 8.22
CA GLY A 214 -3.08 12.35 8.87
C GLY A 214 -4.60 12.50 8.83
N GLN A 215 -5.21 12.31 7.66
CA GLN A 215 -6.67 12.41 7.48
C GLN A 215 -7.44 11.45 8.36
N ILE A 216 -7.06 10.17 8.39
CA ILE A 216 -7.73 9.17 9.24
C ILE A 216 -7.61 9.54 10.71
N VAL A 217 -6.40 9.88 11.17
CA VAL A 217 -6.17 10.16 12.58
C VAL A 217 -6.93 11.40 13.01
N VAL A 218 -6.89 12.50 12.23
CA VAL A 218 -7.60 13.73 12.56
C VAL A 218 -9.10 13.48 12.70
N ILE A 219 -9.71 12.81 11.71
CA ILE A 219 -11.15 12.58 11.69
C ILE A 219 -11.56 11.61 12.80
N GLY A 220 -10.79 10.54 12.97
CA GLY A 220 -11.04 9.53 13.99
C GLY A 220 -10.91 10.08 15.41
N VAL A 221 -9.80 10.78 15.70
CA VAL A 221 -9.55 11.42 17.01
C VAL A 221 -10.59 12.48 17.31
N PHE A 222 -10.92 13.34 16.33
CA PHE A 222 -11.94 14.37 16.50
C PHE A 222 -13.31 13.76 16.83
N ALA A 223 -13.73 12.74 16.07
CA ALA A 223 -14.99 12.04 16.32
C ALA A 223 -15.00 11.32 17.68
N CYS A 224 -13.95 10.55 18.01
CA CYS A 224 -13.79 9.89 19.31
C CYS A 224 -13.90 10.90 20.46
N PHE A 225 -13.18 12.02 20.37
CA PHE A 225 -13.15 13.05 21.42
C PHE A 225 -14.51 13.70 21.63
N ILE A 226 -15.18 14.13 20.55
CA ILE A 226 -16.50 14.78 20.64
C ILE A 226 -17.54 13.82 21.23
N ILE A 227 -17.55 12.57 20.79
CA ILE A 227 -18.54 11.58 21.22
C ILE A 227 -18.26 11.14 22.66
N ALA A 228 -16.99 10.92 23.05
CA ALA A 228 -16.62 10.62 24.43
C ALA A 228 -17.02 11.76 25.38
N LYS A 229 -16.73 13.02 24.99
CA LYS A 229 -17.12 14.20 25.77
C LYS A 229 -18.64 14.29 25.93
N PHE A 230 -19.40 14.17 24.84
CA PHE A 230 -20.86 14.26 24.86
C PHE A 230 -21.52 13.17 25.72
N ILE A 231 -20.99 11.96 25.66
CA ILE A 231 -21.45 10.83 26.48
C ILE A 231 -21.13 11.02 27.96
N SER A 232 -19.97 11.62 28.27
CA SER A 232 -19.55 11.84 29.66
C SER A 232 -20.26 12.99 30.35
N THR A 233 -20.80 13.97 29.60
CA THR A 233 -21.58 15.05 30.19
C THR A 233 -22.86 14.51 30.84
N PRO A 234 -23.07 14.75 32.15
CA PRO A 234 -24.23 14.21 32.86
C PRO A 234 -25.51 14.75 32.22
N THR A 235 -26.32 13.84 31.70
CA THR A 235 -27.72 14.16 31.38
C THR A 235 -28.41 14.44 32.71
N ASN A 236 -28.81 15.70 32.90
CA ASN A 236 -29.57 16.17 34.06
C ASN A 236 -30.77 15.23 34.31
N LYS A 237 -30.64 14.33 35.29
CA LYS A 237 -31.79 13.70 35.94
C LYS A 237 -32.29 14.68 37.00
N TYR A 238 -33.07 15.66 36.55
CA TYR A 238 -34.02 16.35 37.41
C TYR A 238 -35.40 16.18 36.76
N GLU A 239 -36.07 15.10 37.13
CA GLU A 239 -37.54 15.02 37.29
C GLU A 239 -37.82 14.38 38.64
#